data_AF-A0A2P7AWU2-F1
#
_entry.id   AF-A0A2P7AWU2-F1
#
_cell.length_a   1.000
_cell.length_b   1.000
_cell.length_c   1.000
_cell.angle_alpha   90.00
_cell.angle_beta   90.00
_cell.angle_gamma   90.00
#
_symmetry.space_group_name_H-M   'P 1'
#
loop_
_entity.id
_entity.type
_entity.pdbx_description
1 polymer ?
#
loop_
_entity_poly.entity_id
_entity_poly.type
_entity_poly.pdbx_seq_one_letter_code
_entity_poly.pdbx_strand_id
1 'polypeptide(L)'
;MTQWLDILREKNDLAGQLSEKIPRFLAYEALTLDQARRLHAFLEQHALEMRALAEDIGAVDLAEVLHEAAAALDRIFADLAHSAALKVAELEQRETRSGFKPKLVYN
;
A
#
# COMPACT_ATOMS: atom_id res chain seq x y z
N MET A 1 -26.31 8.41 -11.21
CA MET A 1 -25.12 8.66 -12.04
C MET A 1 -23.98 9.37 -11.30
N THR A 2 -24.23 10.05 -10.16
CA THR A 2 -23.21 10.82 -9.41
C THR A 2 -22.28 10.00 -8.52
N GLN A 3 -22.65 8.76 -8.15
CA GLN A 3 -21.93 7.98 -7.15
C GLN A 3 -20.48 7.66 -7.52
N TRP A 4 -20.18 7.36 -8.79
CA TRP A 4 -18.82 7.01 -9.20
C TRP A 4 -17.84 8.17 -9.11
N LEU A 5 -18.29 9.38 -9.45
CA LEU A 5 -17.50 10.60 -9.33
C LEU A 5 -17.19 10.91 -7.87
N ASP A 6 -18.17 10.76 -6.98
CA ASP A 6 -17.97 10.97 -5.55
C ASP A 6 -17.01 9.94 -4.95
N ILE A 7 -17.15 8.66 -5.32
CA ILE A 7 -16.24 7.57 -4.89
C ILE A 7 -14.81 7.84 -5.38
N LEU A 8 -14.61 8.15 -6.66
CA LEU A 8 -13.28 8.44 -7.21
C LEU A 8 -12.66 9.66 -6.55
N ARG A 9 -13.45 10.70 -6.24
CA ARG A 9 -12.96 11.88 -5.55
C ARG A 9 -12.50 11.56 -4.13
N GLU A 10 -13.29 10.84 -3.36
CA GLU A 10 -12.94 10.41 -2.01
C GLU A 10 -11.66 9.55 -2.01
N LYS A 11 -11.57 8.61 -2.95
CA LYS A 11 -10.39 7.74 -3.08
C LYS A 11 -9.15 8.51 -3.55
N ASN A 12 -9.31 9.54 -4.37
CA ASN A 12 -8.21 10.42 -4.76
C ASN A 12 -7.70 11.27 -3.58
N ASP A 13 -8.60 11.83 -2.77
CA ASP A 13 -8.22 12.57 -1.57
C ASP A 13 -7.48 11.66 -0.57
N LEU A 14 -7.93 10.41 -0.43
CA LEU A 14 -7.24 9.40 0.38
C LEU A 14 -5.87 9.05 -0.21
N ALA A 15 -5.79 8.77 -1.51
CA ALA A 15 -4.54 8.45 -2.20
C ALA A 15 -3.50 9.56 -2.05
N GLY A 16 -3.91 10.83 -2.17
CA GLY A 16 -3.03 11.98 -1.96
C GLY A 16 -2.46 12.03 -0.53
N GLN A 17 -3.31 11.85 0.48
CA GLN A 17 -2.87 11.84 1.87
C GLN A 17 -1.94 10.66 2.18
N LEU A 18 -2.25 9.47 1.67
CA LEU A 18 -1.46 8.27 1.89
C LEU A 18 -0.11 8.36 1.17
N SER A 19 -0.09 8.86 -0.07
CA SER A 19 1.13 9.03 -0.86
C SER A 19 2.14 9.97 -0.19
N GLU A 20 1.67 10.96 0.58
CA GLU A 20 2.55 11.83 1.34
C GLU A 20 3.04 11.19 2.65
N LYS A 21 2.13 10.55 3.39
CA LYS A 21 2.38 10.08 4.76
C LYS A 21 3.13 8.75 4.80
N ILE A 22 2.81 7.83 3.89
CA ILE A 22 3.33 6.46 3.93
C ILE A 22 4.83 6.40 3.69
N PRO A 23 5.41 7.07 2.68
CA PRO A 23 6.86 7.04 2.50
C PRO A 23 7.61 7.56 3.73
N ARG A 24 7.10 8.62 4.38
CA ARG A 24 7.67 9.15 5.63
C ARG A 24 7.56 8.16 6.78
N PHE A 25 6.43 7.47 6.91
CA PHE A 25 6.22 6.47 7.94
C PHE A 25 7.09 5.22 7.72
N LEU A 26 7.23 4.75 6.47
CA LEU A 26 8.12 3.63 6.11
C LEU A 26 9.61 3.97 6.31
N ALA A 27 9.97 5.24 6.21
CA ALA A 27 11.32 5.72 6.49
C ALA A 27 11.63 5.84 8.00
N TYR A 28 10.63 5.70 8.87
CA TYR A 28 10.83 5.85 10.31
C TYR A 28 11.63 4.68 10.88
N GLU A 29 12.73 5.00 11.55
CA GLU A 29 13.72 3.99 11.97
C GLU A 29 13.22 3.08 13.10
N ALA A 30 12.31 3.59 13.95
CA ALA A 30 11.68 2.81 15.02
C ALA A 30 10.38 2.10 14.57
N LEU A 31 10.12 2.02 13.27
CA LEU A 31 9.00 1.25 12.73
C LEU A 31 9.19 -0.24 13.06
N THR A 32 8.21 -0.83 13.76
CA THR A 32 8.26 -2.26 14.09
C THR A 32 7.76 -3.13 12.94
N LEU A 33 8.16 -4.41 12.92
CA LEU A 33 7.68 -5.35 11.92
C LEU A 33 6.14 -5.50 11.95
N ASP A 34 5.53 -5.55 13.14
CA ASP A 34 4.06 -5.63 13.26
C ASP A 34 3.37 -4.41 12.66
N GLN A 35 3.90 -3.21 12.90
CA GLN A 35 3.38 -1.97 12.32
C GLN A 35 3.51 -1.96 10.79
N ALA A 36 4.65 -2.39 10.26
CA ALA A 36 4.87 -2.50 8.82
C ALA A 36 3.91 -3.52 8.18
N ARG A 37 3.67 -4.67 8.81
CA ARG A 37 2.75 -5.70 8.32
C ARG A 37 1.29 -5.23 8.31
N ARG A 38 0.84 -4.55 9.37
CA ARG A 38 -0.51 -3.96 9.42
C ARG A 38 -0.70 -2.91 8.33
N LEU A 39 0.29 -2.06 8.12
CA LEU A 39 0.26 -1.06 7.06
C LEU A 39 0.24 -1.71 5.68
N HIS A 40 1.06 -2.74 5.45
CA HIS A 40 1.05 -3.50 4.21
C HIS A 40 -0.33 -4.10 3.93
N ALA A 41 -0.91 -4.82 4.89
CA ALA A 41 -2.24 -5.43 4.74
C ALA A 41 -3.34 -4.39 4.46
N PHE A 42 -3.27 -3.22 5.12
CA PHE A 42 -4.19 -2.11 4.87
C PHE A 42 -4.07 -1.58 3.42
N LEU A 43 -2.85 -1.41 2.92
CA LEU A 43 -2.63 -0.92 1.56
C LEU A 43 -2.99 -1.96 0.50
N GLU A 44 -2.68 -3.22 0.74
CA GLU A 44 -3.02 -4.33 -0.14
C GLU A 44 -4.54 -4.46 -0.30
N GLN A 45 -5.29 -4.35 0.80
CA GLN A 45 -6.76 -4.35 0.75
C GLN A 45 -7.29 -3.19 -0.11
N HIS A 46 -6.74 -1.98 0.04
CA HIS A 46 -7.16 -0.85 -0.79
C HIS A 46 -6.73 -0.97 -2.25
N ALA A 47 -5.58 -1.57 -2.55
CA ALA A 47 -5.18 -1.85 -3.92
C ALA A 47 -6.17 -2.82 -4.59
N LEU A 48 -6.60 -3.87 -3.88
CA LEU A 48 -7.62 -4.80 -4.38
C LEU A 48 -8.97 -4.11 -4.63
N GLU A 49 -9.40 -3.24 -3.71
CA GLU A 49 -10.62 -2.44 -3.89
C GLU A 49 -10.53 -1.51 -5.10
N MET A 50 -9.39 -0.87 -5.34
CA MET A 50 -9.20 0.03 -6.48
C MET A 50 -9.14 -0.71 -7.80
N ARG A 51 -8.53 -1.90 -7.82
CA ARG A 51 -8.56 -2.78 -8.97
C ARG A 51 -9.98 -3.19 -9.34
N ALA A 52 -10.77 -3.64 -8.36
CA ALA A 52 -12.17 -4.00 -8.57
C ALA A 52 -12.99 -2.78 -9.07
N LEU A 53 -12.76 -1.60 -8.48
CA LEU A 53 -13.39 -0.36 -8.92
C LEU A 53 -13.04 0.00 -10.36
N ALA A 54 -11.78 -0.15 -10.77
CA ALA A 54 -11.34 0.11 -12.14
C ALA A 54 -11.92 -0.90 -13.13
N GLU A 55 -12.04 -2.17 -12.75
CA GLU A 55 -12.70 -3.22 -13.55
C GLU A 55 -14.21 -2.93 -13.70
N ASP A 56 -14.89 -2.53 -12.63
CA ASP A 56 -16.31 -2.18 -12.64
C ASP A 56 -16.58 -0.93 -13.50
N ILE A 57 -15.75 0.10 -13.39
CA ILE A 57 -15.82 1.30 -14.25
C ILE A 57 -15.53 0.93 -15.71
N GLY A 58 -14.54 0.07 -15.94
CA GLY A 58 -14.17 -0.48 -17.25
C GLY A 58 -15.31 -1.20 -17.97
N ALA A 59 -16.20 -1.85 -17.21
CA ALA A 59 -17.34 -2.59 -17.73
C ALA A 59 -18.54 -1.70 -18.13
N VAL A 60 -18.51 -0.40 -17.78
CA VAL A 60 -19.58 0.56 -18.06
C VAL A 60 -19.08 1.60 -19.06
N ASP A 61 -19.94 1.99 -20.01
CA ASP A 61 -19.65 3.06 -20.97
C ASP A 61 -19.73 4.44 -20.29
N LEU A 62 -18.70 4.72 -19.49
CA LEU A 62 -18.46 5.98 -18.78
C LEU A 62 -17.44 6.84 -19.53
N ALA A 63 -17.43 8.14 -19.22
CA ALA A 63 -16.45 9.07 -19.78
C ALA A 63 -15.01 8.59 -19.54
N GLU A 64 -14.15 8.68 -20.56
CA GLU A 64 -12.74 8.26 -20.55
C GLU A 64 -11.96 8.78 -19.33
N VAL A 65 -12.25 10.02 -18.90
CA VAL A 65 -11.66 10.64 -17.72
C VAL A 65 -11.89 9.83 -16.43
N LEU A 66 -13.02 9.12 -16.31
CA LEU A 66 -13.32 8.28 -15.14
C LEU A 66 -12.53 6.97 -15.18
N HIS A 67 -12.31 6.41 -16.37
CA HIS A 67 -11.44 5.24 -16.56
C HIS A 67 -10.00 5.57 -16.22
N GLU A 68 -9.49 6.70 -16.71
CA GLU A 68 -8.15 7.18 -16.42
C GLU A 68 -7.94 7.43 -14.91
N ALA A 69 -8.93 8.06 -14.25
CA ALA A 69 -8.87 8.32 -12.82
C ALA A 69 -8.82 7.01 -12.01
N ALA A 70 -9.67 6.03 -12.35
CA ALA A 70 -9.68 4.73 -11.68
C ALA A 70 -8.35 3.98 -11.86
N ALA A 71 -7.81 3.96 -13.09
CA ALA A 71 -6.52 3.33 -13.40
C ALA A 71 -5.35 4.04 -12.69
N ALA A 72 -5.40 5.36 -12.55
CA ALA A 72 -4.39 6.11 -11.80
C ALA A 72 -4.41 5.75 -10.31
N LEU A 73 -5.60 5.64 -9.70
CA LEU A 73 -5.75 5.24 -8.31
C LEU A 73 -5.26 3.82 -8.07
N ASP A 74 -5.62 2.87 -8.93
CA ASP A 74 -5.14 1.48 -8.87
C ASP A 74 -3.60 1.43 -8.81
N ARG A 75 -2.92 2.15 -9.70
CA ARG A 75 -1.46 2.25 -9.72
C ARG A 75 -0.89 2.83 -8.42
N ILE A 76 -1.45 3.93 -7.91
CA ILE A 76 -0.96 4.58 -6.69
C ILE A 76 -1.05 3.61 -5.51
N PHE A 77 -2.19 2.95 -5.31
CA PHE A 77 -2.34 2.01 -4.20
C PHE A 77 -1.46 0.77 -4.36
N ALA A 78 -1.29 0.26 -5.59
CA ALA A 78 -0.38 -0.84 -5.87
C ALA A 78 1.09 -0.49 -5.53
N ASP A 79 1.56 0.71 -5.91
CA ASP A 79 2.92 1.16 -5.62
C ASP A 79 3.16 1.37 -4.11
N LEU A 80 2.15 1.88 -3.40
CA LEU A 80 2.20 2.03 -1.95
C LEU A 80 2.24 0.67 -1.24
N ALA A 81 1.39 -0.27 -1.66
CA ALA A 81 1.39 -1.64 -1.14
C ALA A 81 2.75 -2.31 -1.40
N HIS A 82 3.30 -2.17 -2.60
CA HIS A 82 4.61 -2.71 -2.95
C HIS A 82 5.72 -2.13 -2.06
N SER A 83 5.72 -0.81 -1.84
CA SER A 83 6.69 -0.14 -0.97
C SER A 83 6.61 -0.64 0.48
N ALA A 84 5.40 -0.86 0.99
CA ALA A 84 5.21 -1.45 2.32
C ALA A 84 5.66 -2.92 2.39
N ALA A 85 5.42 -3.71 1.34
CA ALA A 85 5.87 -5.10 1.24
C ALA A 85 7.40 -5.20 1.31
N LEU A 86 8.10 -4.33 0.56
CA LEU A 86 9.56 -4.25 0.60
C LEU A 86 10.06 -3.91 2.01
N LYS A 87 9.37 -3.00 2.72
CA LYS A 87 9.74 -2.64 4.09
C LYS A 87 9.53 -3.78 5.08
N VAL A 88 8.43 -4.53 4.95
CA VAL A 88 8.18 -5.74 5.74
C VAL A 88 9.32 -6.74 5.54
N ALA A 89 9.67 -7.04 4.29
CA ALA A 89 10.76 -7.97 3.97
C ALA A 89 12.12 -7.50 4.53
N GLU A 90 12.39 -6.19 4.52
CA GLU A 90 13.60 -5.61 5.13
C GLU A 90 13.63 -5.86 6.65
N LEU A 91 12.51 -5.59 7.34
CA LEU A 91 12.40 -5.76 8.80
C LEU A 91 12.47 -7.24 9.21
N GLU A 92 11.85 -8.15 8.45
CA GLU A 92 11.94 -9.61 8.68
C GLU A 92 13.38 -10.11 8.60
N GLN A 93 14.15 -9.62 7.62
CA GLN A 93 15.57 -9.96 7.49
C GLN A 93 16.40 -9.40 8.66
N ARG A 94 16.09 -8.19 9.13
CA ARG A 94 16.77 -7.57 10.29
C ARG A 94 16.50 -8.34 11.58
N GLU A 95 15.25 -8.70 11.86
CA GLU A 95 14.90 -9.52 13.05
C GLU A 95 15.57 -10.89 13.00
N THR A 96 15.55 -11.56 11.84
CA THR A 96 16.18 -12.87 11.64
C THR A 96 17.70 -12.82 11.86
N ARG A 97 18.38 -11.75 11.40
CA ARG A 97 19.83 -11.55 11.62
C ARG A 97 20.17 -11.18 13.06
N SER A 98 19.29 -10.46 13.76
CA SER A 98 19.46 -10.09 15.18
C SER A 98 19.30 -11.30 16.12
N GLY A 99 18.50 -12.30 15.73
CA GLY A 99 18.32 -13.56 16.46
C GLY A 99 19.53 -14.50 16.47
N PHE A 100 20.55 -14.27 15.63
CA PHE A 100 21.75 -15.10 15.56
C PHE A 100 22.82 -14.62 16.55
N LYS A 101 22.66 -14.94 17.84
CA LYS A 101 23.80 -14.98 18.77
C LYS A 101 24.36 -16.40 18.77
N PRO A 102 25.44 -16.71 18.03
CA PRO A 102 26.13 -17.97 18.25
C PRO A 102 26.66 -17.95 19.68
N LYS A 103 26.15 -18.85 20.53
CA LYS A 103 26.80 -19.17 21.80
C LYS A 103 28.19 -19.72 21.42
N LEU A 104 29.20 -18.85 21.49
CA LEU A 104 30.59 -19.27 21.50
C LEU A 104 30.80 -20.04 22.81
N VAL A 105 30.57 -21.35 22.74
CA VAL A 105 31.03 -22.29 23.76
C VAL A 105 32.53 -22.40 23.56
N TYR A 106 33.29 -21.65 24.34
CA TYR A 106 34.71 -21.92 24.53
C TYR A 106 34.81 -23.14 25.45
N ASN A 107 35.28 -24.26 24.90
CA ASN A 107 35.78 -25.41 25.67
C ASN A 107 37.12 -25.07 26.31
#